data_AF-A0ABD4ENX7-F1
#
_entry.id   AF-A0ABD4ENX7-F1
#
_cell.length_a   1.000
_cell.length_b   1.000
_cell.length_c   1.000
_cell.angle_alpha   90.00
_cell.angle_beta   90.00
_cell.angle_gamma   90.00
#
_symmetry.space_group_name_H-M   'P 1'
#
loop_
_entity.id
_entity.type
_entity.pdbx_description
1 polymer ?
#
loop_
_entity_poly.entity_id
_entity_poly.type
_entity_poly.pdbx_seq_one_letter_code
_entity_poly.pdbx_strand_id
1 'polypeptide(L)'
;MSSFTSPSIETSEAAKPKLAELGLSRNILERAIQEGLFQFKKVTKLHPVTAGGSRAWEEVNASLREQLLQTQAGWNMSHEKGLTLTFNKSLGVNLVVTSGDKHTGIKEGFPKTKNTKGASTQNYVGVNYSLFGDDEDVLSIFKEKIDKTETWVILYHIDTTLKQVRFELSLPSGMSGSNGKIRIDSWDQRIIFDPIPFNSEVTPTNKPEFNEDISFDVTKKVE
;
A
#
# COMPACT_ATOMS: atom_id res chain seq x y z
N MET A 1 12.01 13.02 -26.31
CA MET A 1 11.33 13.82 -25.26
C MET A 1 10.13 13.02 -24.80
N SER A 2 10.21 12.32 -23.67
CA SER A 2 9.03 11.65 -23.10
C SER A 2 8.08 12.72 -22.59
N SER A 3 6.86 12.77 -23.11
CA SER A 3 5.81 13.63 -22.59
C SER A 3 5.51 13.21 -21.15
N PHE A 4 5.88 14.04 -20.18
CA PHE A 4 5.39 13.89 -18.81
C PHE A 4 3.90 14.21 -18.82
N THR A 5 3.06 13.19 -18.90
CA THR A 5 1.63 13.35 -18.65
C THR A 5 1.47 13.65 -17.17
N SER A 6 0.78 14.74 -16.83
CA SER A 6 0.46 15.05 -15.44
C SER A 6 -0.51 13.98 -14.90
N PRO A 7 -0.38 13.56 -13.62
CA PRO A 7 -1.30 12.58 -13.05
C PRO A 7 -2.74 13.08 -13.13
N SER A 8 -3.69 12.17 -13.37
CA SER A 8 -5.08 12.45 -13.03
C SER A 8 -5.21 12.53 -11.51
N ILE A 9 -5.87 13.59 -11.01
CA ILE A 9 -6.01 13.83 -9.57
C ILE A 9 -7.48 14.02 -9.24
N GLU A 10 -7.98 13.18 -8.34
CA GLU A 10 -9.37 13.19 -7.89
C GLU A 10 -9.44 13.11 -6.37
N THR A 11 -10.51 13.64 -5.78
CA THR A 11 -10.81 13.39 -4.37
C THR A 11 -11.43 12.00 -4.23
N SER A 12 -11.33 11.40 -3.04
CA SER A 12 -11.97 10.12 -2.73
C SER A 12 -13.48 10.14 -2.94
N GLU A 13 -14.10 11.31 -2.83
CA GLU A 13 -15.53 11.49 -3.06
C GLU A 13 -15.88 11.42 -4.56
N ALA A 14 -15.09 12.07 -5.42
CA ALA A 14 -15.25 11.98 -6.88
C ALA A 14 -14.88 10.60 -7.42
N ALA A 15 -13.86 9.96 -6.84
CA ALA A 15 -13.35 8.67 -7.25
C ALA A 15 -14.15 7.46 -6.71
N LYS A 16 -15.34 7.67 -6.12
CA LYS A 16 -16.20 6.59 -5.61
C LYS A 16 -16.44 5.44 -6.61
N PRO A 17 -16.77 5.70 -7.89
CA PRO A 17 -16.92 4.63 -8.88
C PRO A 17 -15.63 3.85 -9.10
N LYS A 18 -14.49 4.55 -9.21
CA LYS A 18 -13.18 3.92 -9.40
C LYS A 18 -12.78 3.07 -8.21
N LEU A 19 -13.04 3.52 -6.98
CA LEU A 19 -12.81 2.71 -5.78
C LEU A 19 -13.65 1.43 -5.81
N ALA A 20 -14.92 1.52 -6.21
CA ALA A 20 -15.79 0.34 -6.33
C ALA A 20 -15.30 -0.64 -7.40
N GLU A 21 -14.82 -0.16 -8.56
CA GLU A 21 -14.19 -0.98 -9.60
C GLU A 21 -12.96 -1.74 -9.08
N LEU A 22 -12.18 -1.10 -8.20
CA LEU A 22 -11.01 -1.72 -7.55
C LEU A 22 -11.39 -2.67 -6.40
N GLY A 23 -12.69 -2.86 -6.11
CA GLY A 23 -13.15 -3.68 -4.98
C GLY A 23 -12.87 -3.03 -3.62
N LEU A 24 -12.78 -1.71 -3.58
CA LEU A 24 -12.44 -0.91 -2.41
C LEU A 24 -13.61 0.02 -2.01
N SER A 25 -13.61 0.42 -0.74
CA SER A 25 -14.44 1.50 -0.26
C SER A 25 -13.62 2.50 0.54
N ARG A 26 -14.10 3.74 0.60
CA ARG A 26 -13.47 4.80 1.39
C ARG A 26 -13.30 4.40 2.85
N ASN A 27 -14.34 3.83 3.45
CA ASN A 27 -14.36 3.44 4.86
C ASN A 27 -13.26 2.40 5.17
N ILE A 28 -13.02 1.43 4.28
CA ILE A 28 -11.98 0.41 4.48
C ILE A 28 -10.60 1.05 4.60
N LEU A 29 -10.29 1.97 3.69
CA LEU A 29 -8.99 2.65 3.64
C LEU A 29 -8.83 3.62 4.82
N GLU A 30 -9.86 4.42 5.11
CA GLU A 30 -9.84 5.34 6.25
C GLU A 30 -9.66 4.60 7.58
N ARG A 31 -10.39 3.48 7.75
CA ARG A 31 -10.28 2.65 8.95
C ARG A 31 -8.87 2.10 9.13
N ALA A 32 -8.26 1.60 8.06
CA ALA A 32 -6.89 1.09 8.12
C ALA A 32 -5.89 2.18 8.56
N ILE A 33 -6.04 3.41 8.05
CA ILE A 33 -5.21 4.56 8.44
C ILE A 33 -5.46 4.97 9.89
N GLN A 34 -6.72 4.98 10.34
CA GLN A 34 -7.09 5.28 11.72
C GLN A 34 -6.46 4.30 12.72
N GLU A 35 -6.52 3.00 12.43
CA GLU A 35 -5.90 1.95 13.26
C GLU A 35 -4.36 2.11 13.30
N GLY A 36 -3.74 2.39 12.16
CA GLY A 36 -2.33 2.74 12.09
C GLY A 36 -1.94 3.93 12.97
N LEU A 37 -2.74 5.00 12.91
CA LEU A 37 -2.56 6.19 13.75
C LEU A 37 -2.73 5.85 15.23
N PHE A 38 -3.68 5.01 15.59
CA PHE A 38 -3.88 4.57 16.98
C PHE A 38 -2.64 3.87 17.53
N GLN A 39 -2.02 2.97 16.77
CA GLN A 39 -0.78 2.31 17.19
C GLN A 39 0.43 3.25 17.20
N PHE A 40 0.51 4.18 16.24
CA PHE A 40 1.53 5.24 16.24
C PHE A 40 1.51 6.03 17.55
N LYS A 41 0.32 6.42 18.02
CA LYS A 41 0.12 7.23 19.23
C LYS A 41 0.48 6.51 20.54
N LYS A 42 0.51 5.18 20.55
CA LYS A 42 0.93 4.38 21.72
C LYS A 42 2.45 4.38 21.91
N VAL A 43 3.21 4.86 20.93
CA VAL A 43 4.67 4.90 21.02
C VAL A 43 5.12 6.07 21.89
N THR A 44 5.96 5.75 22.86
CA THR A 44 6.55 6.70 23.82
C THR A 44 8.03 6.95 23.50
N LYS A 45 8.63 7.94 24.16
CA LYS A 45 10.07 8.24 24.05
C LYS A 45 10.98 7.08 24.52
N LEU A 46 10.45 6.09 25.22
CA LEU A 46 11.19 4.90 25.66
C LEU A 46 11.36 3.86 24.54
N HIS A 47 10.58 3.97 23.47
CA HIS A 47 10.68 3.07 22.32
C HIS A 47 11.78 3.54 21.35
N PRO A 48 12.29 2.64 20.49
CA PRO A 48 13.15 3.03 19.38
C PRO A 48 12.49 4.08 18.47
N VAL A 49 13.31 4.95 17.87
CA VAL A 49 12.84 6.05 16.99
C VAL A 49 12.00 5.54 15.80
N THR A 50 12.26 4.31 15.35
CA THR A 50 11.53 3.67 14.24
C THR A 50 10.17 3.08 14.65
N ALA A 51 9.94 2.86 15.94
CA ALA A 51 8.80 2.08 16.43
C ALA A 51 7.45 2.69 16.03
N GLY A 52 7.32 4.01 16.04
CA GLY A 52 6.10 4.69 15.61
C GLY A 52 5.74 4.36 14.17
N GLY A 53 6.72 4.49 13.26
CA GLY A 53 6.52 4.19 11.84
C GLY A 53 6.21 2.72 11.58
N SER A 54 6.95 1.81 12.22
CA SER A 54 6.76 0.36 12.06
C SER A 54 5.39 -0.11 12.54
N ARG A 55 5.00 0.26 13.78
CA ARG A 55 3.69 -0.12 14.33
C ARG A 55 2.51 0.42 13.52
N ALA A 56 2.62 1.65 13.03
CA ALA A 56 1.61 2.21 12.14
C ALA A 56 1.51 1.39 10.86
N TRP A 57 2.63 1.11 10.20
CA TRP A 57 2.66 0.33 8.96
C TRP A 57 2.09 -1.08 9.14
N GLU A 58 2.49 -1.78 10.21
CA GLU A 58 1.99 -3.12 10.56
C GLU A 58 0.47 -3.11 10.71
N GLU A 59 -0.09 -2.18 11.50
CA GLU A 59 -1.53 -2.15 11.75
C GLU A 59 -2.35 -1.67 10.55
N VAL A 60 -1.83 -0.73 9.73
CA VAL A 60 -2.51 -0.37 8.47
C VAL A 60 -2.67 -1.61 7.59
N ASN A 61 -1.63 -2.43 7.45
CA ASN A 61 -1.72 -3.67 6.67
C ASN A 61 -2.71 -4.66 7.31
N ALA A 62 -2.61 -4.89 8.62
CA ALA A 62 -3.47 -5.83 9.33
C ALA A 62 -4.95 -5.44 9.23
N SER A 63 -5.30 -4.18 9.54
CA SER A 63 -6.67 -3.68 9.49
C SER A 63 -7.22 -3.64 8.05
N LEU A 64 -6.39 -3.29 7.06
CA LEU A 64 -6.79 -3.36 5.65
C LEU A 64 -7.18 -4.78 5.26
N ARG A 65 -6.34 -5.76 5.62
CA ARG A 65 -6.54 -7.18 5.26
C ARG A 65 -7.70 -7.79 6.00
N GLU A 66 -7.85 -7.53 7.29
CA GLU A 66 -9.01 -7.96 8.07
C GLU A 66 -10.32 -7.58 7.37
N GLN A 67 -10.44 -6.32 6.95
CA GLN A 67 -11.64 -5.83 6.28
C GLN A 67 -11.81 -6.43 4.88
N LEU A 68 -10.76 -6.47 4.06
CA LEU A 68 -10.85 -6.94 2.67
C LEU A 68 -11.09 -8.46 2.58
N LEU A 69 -10.43 -9.26 3.41
CA LEU A 69 -10.60 -10.72 3.42
C LEU A 69 -12.01 -11.13 3.88
N GLN A 70 -12.67 -10.33 4.72
CA GLN A 70 -14.05 -10.55 5.15
C GLN A 70 -15.10 -10.27 4.07
N THR A 71 -14.77 -9.50 3.03
CA THR A 71 -15.75 -9.14 1.96
C THR A 71 -16.20 -10.32 1.10
N GLN A 72 -15.53 -11.48 1.20
CA GLN A 72 -15.71 -12.63 0.28
C GLN A 72 -15.54 -12.29 -1.21
N ALA A 73 -14.98 -11.12 -1.55
CA ALA A 73 -14.87 -10.62 -2.92
C ALA A 73 -13.59 -11.10 -3.65
N GLY A 74 -12.96 -12.18 -3.21
CA GLY A 74 -11.75 -12.73 -3.84
C GLY A 74 -10.43 -12.04 -3.46
N TRP A 75 -10.42 -11.24 -2.39
CA TRP A 75 -9.20 -10.69 -1.82
C TRP A 75 -8.35 -11.78 -1.16
N ASN A 76 -7.03 -11.65 -1.28
CA ASN A 76 -6.05 -12.54 -0.66
C ASN A 76 -4.77 -11.77 -0.30
N MET A 77 -3.83 -12.41 0.40
CA MET A 77 -2.59 -11.77 0.83
C MET A 77 -1.39 -12.71 0.71
N SER A 78 -0.20 -12.15 0.54
CA SER A 78 1.04 -12.90 0.58
C SER A 78 2.16 -12.15 1.31
N HIS A 79 3.14 -12.92 1.77
CA HIS A 79 4.37 -12.46 2.38
C HIS A 79 5.54 -13.19 1.74
N GLU A 80 5.97 -12.73 0.58
CA GLU A 80 7.05 -13.37 -0.18
C GLU A 80 8.17 -12.39 -0.45
N LYS A 81 9.42 -12.84 -0.27
CA LYS A 81 10.64 -12.07 -0.60
C LYS A 81 10.63 -10.64 -0.02
N GLY A 82 10.12 -10.50 1.21
CA GLY A 82 10.03 -9.23 1.93
C GLY A 82 8.93 -8.28 1.48
N LEU A 83 8.04 -8.71 0.58
CA LEU A 83 6.90 -7.93 0.12
C LEU A 83 5.62 -8.35 0.85
N THR A 84 5.00 -7.40 1.55
CA THR A 84 3.67 -7.52 2.13
C THR A 84 2.66 -7.08 1.07
N LEU A 85 2.05 -8.03 0.38
CA LEU A 85 1.11 -7.78 -0.72
C LEU A 85 -0.32 -8.16 -0.30
N THR A 86 -1.29 -7.36 -0.71
CA THR A 86 -2.72 -7.69 -0.67
C THR A 86 -3.24 -7.60 -2.09
N PHE A 87 -3.95 -8.60 -2.59
CA PHE A 87 -4.28 -8.67 -4.02
C PHE A 87 -5.66 -9.28 -4.26
N ASN A 88 -6.23 -8.97 -5.42
CA ASN A 88 -7.44 -9.57 -5.95
C ASN A 88 -7.18 -9.95 -7.41
N LYS A 89 -7.07 -11.26 -7.67
CA LYS A 89 -6.76 -11.78 -9.02
C LYS A 89 -7.89 -11.49 -10.01
N SER A 90 -9.14 -11.63 -9.57
CA SER A 90 -10.32 -11.43 -10.43
C SER A 90 -10.49 -9.98 -10.88
N LEU A 91 -10.10 -9.03 -10.03
CA LEU A 91 -10.13 -7.60 -10.35
C LEU A 91 -8.83 -7.11 -11.01
N GLY A 92 -7.77 -7.92 -11.04
CA GLY A 92 -6.45 -7.49 -11.48
C GLY A 92 -5.89 -6.36 -10.61
N VAL A 93 -6.03 -6.44 -9.29
CA VAL A 93 -5.59 -5.38 -8.37
C VAL A 93 -4.58 -5.91 -7.37
N ASN A 94 -3.45 -5.22 -7.26
CA ASN A 94 -2.44 -5.38 -6.22
C ASN A 94 -2.40 -4.12 -5.35
N LEU A 95 -2.26 -4.29 -4.03
CA LEU A 95 -2.15 -3.20 -3.06
C LEU A 95 -0.85 -3.28 -2.29
N VAL A 96 -0.14 -2.16 -2.24
CA VAL A 96 1.06 -1.97 -1.41
C VAL A 96 0.85 -0.79 -0.47
N VAL A 97 0.99 -1.04 0.83
CA VAL A 97 0.93 0.02 1.86
C VAL A 97 2.34 0.52 2.15
N THR A 98 2.56 1.84 2.06
CA THR A 98 3.86 2.43 2.41
C THR A 98 3.74 3.88 2.88
N SER A 99 4.74 4.35 3.63
CA SER A 99 4.79 5.76 4.04
C SER A 99 5.29 6.65 2.91
N GLY A 100 4.71 7.84 2.83
CA GLY A 100 5.07 8.93 1.92
C GLY A 100 5.72 10.11 2.63
N ASP A 101 6.16 11.07 1.82
CA ASP A 101 6.75 12.31 2.29
C ASP A 101 5.70 13.40 2.59
N LYS A 102 6.17 14.61 2.87
CA LYS A 102 5.32 15.75 3.23
C LYS A 102 4.34 16.19 2.13
N HIS A 103 4.51 15.73 0.89
CA HIS A 103 3.64 16.07 -0.23
C HIS A 103 2.48 15.08 -0.41
N THR A 104 2.48 13.95 0.31
CA THR A 104 1.39 12.96 0.29
C THR A 104 0.06 13.57 0.73
N GLY A 105 -0.99 13.31 -0.05
CA GLY A 105 -2.35 13.84 0.15
C GLY A 105 -2.48 15.34 -0.13
N ILE A 106 -1.48 15.99 -0.73
CA ILE A 106 -1.57 17.38 -1.19
C ILE A 106 -1.81 17.37 -2.70
N LYS A 107 -2.91 18.01 -3.15
CA LYS A 107 -3.32 18.05 -4.56
C LYS A 107 -2.18 18.52 -5.48
N GLU A 108 -1.63 19.70 -5.20
CA GLU A 108 -0.52 20.30 -5.96
C GLU A 108 0.87 19.78 -5.51
N GLY A 109 0.91 18.72 -4.70
CA GLY A 109 2.15 18.12 -4.21
C GLY A 109 2.76 17.12 -5.18
N PHE A 110 4.06 16.85 -5.01
CA PHE A 110 4.81 15.83 -5.74
C PHE A 110 5.23 14.71 -4.77
N PRO A 111 4.29 13.85 -4.34
CA PRO A 111 4.57 12.88 -3.29
C PRO A 111 5.57 11.83 -3.77
N LYS A 112 6.44 11.44 -2.84
CA LYS A 112 7.36 10.31 -3.01
C LYS A 112 7.23 9.37 -1.84
N THR A 113 7.59 8.12 -2.07
CA THR A 113 7.73 7.18 -0.94
C THR A 113 8.86 7.61 -0.01
N LYS A 114 8.63 7.53 1.31
CA LYS A 114 9.57 8.00 2.36
C LYS A 114 10.80 7.12 2.49
N ASN A 115 10.65 5.82 2.30
CA ASN A 115 11.74 4.86 2.35
C ASN A 115 12.05 4.33 0.95
N THR A 116 13.31 3.98 0.72
CA THR A 116 13.76 3.33 -0.51
C THR A 116 13.05 2.01 -0.71
N LYS A 117 12.86 1.62 -1.97
CA LYS A 117 12.20 0.38 -2.37
C LYS A 117 13.23 -0.64 -2.83
N GLY A 118 13.14 -1.85 -2.30
CA GLY A 118 13.96 -2.98 -2.74
C GLY A 118 13.47 -3.57 -4.06
N ALA A 119 14.25 -4.50 -4.62
CA ALA A 119 14.01 -5.12 -5.92
C ALA A 119 12.58 -5.68 -6.06
N SER A 120 12.04 -6.32 -5.02
CA SER A 120 10.67 -6.87 -5.05
C SER A 120 9.61 -5.80 -5.35
N THR A 121 9.63 -4.65 -4.66
CA THR A 121 8.67 -3.57 -4.95
C THR A 121 8.94 -2.91 -6.29
N GLN A 122 10.20 -2.81 -6.69
CA GLN A 122 10.58 -2.29 -8.01
C GLN A 122 9.97 -3.14 -9.13
N ASN A 123 9.98 -4.46 -9.00
CA ASN A 123 9.42 -5.37 -10.01
C ASN A 123 7.89 -5.23 -10.12
N TYR A 124 7.15 -5.28 -9.02
CA TYR A 124 5.67 -5.21 -9.05
C TYR A 124 5.14 -3.89 -9.58
N VAL A 125 5.75 -2.78 -9.14
CA VAL A 125 5.36 -1.46 -9.63
C VAL A 125 5.96 -1.21 -11.02
N GLY A 126 7.11 -1.81 -11.33
CA GLY A 126 7.69 -1.90 -12.66
C GLY A 126 6.70 -2.46 -13.67
N VAL A 127 6.00 -3.55 -13.36
CA VAL A 127 4.96 -4.13 -14.24
C VAL A 127 3.90 -3.10 -14.67
N ASN A 128 3.56 -2.09 -13.86
CA ASN A 128 2.60 -1.04 -14.25
C ASN A 128 3.08 -0.19 -15.43
N TYR A 129 4.40 -0.03 -15.62
CA TYR A 129 5.00 0.79 -16.69
C TYR A 129 6.06 0.06 -17.54
N SER A 130 6.31 -1.22 -17.27
CA SER A 130 7.17 -2.12 -18.05
C SER A 130 6.41 -2.70 -19.25
N LEU A 131 5.79 -1.83 -20.03
CA LEU A 131 5.58 -2.06 -21.47
C LEU A 131 6.86 -1.77 -22.29
N PHE A 132 8.00 -1.51 -21.63
CA PHE A 132 9.26 -1.08 -22.27
C PHE A 132 10.55 -1.69 -21.68
N GLY A 133 10.53 -2.86 -21.02
CA GLY A 133 11.76 -3.47 -20.50
C GLY A 133 11.69 -4.99 -20.35
N ASP A 134 12.46 -5.69 -21.17
CA ASP A 134 12.63 -7.15 -21.18
C ASP A 134 13.55 -7.62 -20.04
N ASP A 135 13.00 -7.80 -18.84
CA ASP A 135 13.67 -8.59 -17.79
C ASP A 135 12.95 -9.94 -17.64
N GLU A 136 13.53 -10.99 -18.23
CA GLU A 136 12.96 -12.34 -18.31
C GLU A 136 12.80 -13.05 -16.95
N ASP A 137 13.59 -12.67 -15.92
CA ASP A 137 13.52 -13.30 -14.60
C ASP A 137 12.21 -12.98 -13.86
N VAL A 138 11.56 -11.87 -14.21
CA VAL A 138 10.29 -11.42 -13.59
C VAL A 138 9.09 -12.21 -14.10
N LEU A 139 9.18 -12.75 -15.33
CA LEU A 139 8.13 -13.52 -16.00
C LEU A 139 7.98 -14.95 -15.43
N SER A 140 8.97 -15.45 -14.71
CA SER A 140 9.00 -16.85 -14.25
C SER A 140 8.07 -17.16 -13.07
N ILE A 141 7.67 -16.14 -12.28
CA ILE A 141 6.69 -16.29 -11.19
C ILE A 141 5.24 -16.31 -11.74
N PHE A 142 5.03 -15.76 -12.95
CA PHE A 142 3.72 -15.56 -13.56
C PHE A 142 3.68 -16.23 -14.93
N LYS A 143 3.69 -17.57 -14.94
CA LYS A 143 3.68 -18.40 -16.16
C LYS A 143 2.35 -18.42 -16.91
N GLU A 144 1.34 -17.67 -16.47
CA GLU A 144 0.18 -17.36 -17.29
C GLU A 144 0.29 -15.91 -17.77
N LYS A 145 0.70 -15.79 -19.04
CA LYS A 145 0.96 -14.53 -19.73
C LYS A 145 -0.34 -13.74 -19.92
N ILE A 146 -0.23 -12.45 -19.59
CA ILE A 146 -1.14 -11.31 -19.84
C ILE A 146 -2.36 -11.28 -18.92
N ASP A 147 -2.28 -10.49 -17.84
CA ASP A 147 -3.48 -9.80 -17.35
C ASP A 147 -3.14 -8.44 -16.73
N LYS A 148 -4.07 -7.50 -16.85
CA LYS A 148 -4.01 -6.05 -16.57
C LYS A 148 -3.85 -5.72 -15.08
N THR A 149 -2.94 -6.39 -14.38
CA THR A 149 -2.83 -6.30 -12.93
C THR A 149 -2.18 -4.98 -12.53
N GLU A 150 -2.97 -4.03 -12.04
CA GLU A 150 -2.49 -2.74 -11.56
C GLU A 150 -2.01 -2.84 -10.11
N THR A 151 -0.78 -2.43 -9.83
CA THR A 151 -0.26 -2.27 -8.48
C THR A 151 -0.51 -0.86 -7.95
N TRP A 152 -1.53 -0.71 -7.12
CA TRP A 152 -1.87 0.52 -6.44
C TRP A 152 -1.13 0.67 -5.11
N VAL A 153 -0.76 1.90 -4.79
CA VAL A 153 -0.04 2.23 -3.55
C VAL A 153 -0.93 3.03 -2.62
N ILE A 154 -1.17 2.49 -1.43
CA ILE A 154 -1.73 3.24 -0.31
C ILE A 154 -0.58 3.98 0.35
N LEU A 155 -0.48 5.28 0.04
CA LEU A 155 0.59 6.16 0.48
C LEU A 155 0.10 7.06 1.60
N TYR A 156 0.71 7.01 2.78
CA TYR A 156 0.29 7.80 3.93
C TYR A 156 1.43 8.59 4.57
N HIS A 157 1.10 9.75 5.12
CA HIS A 157 2.02 10.63 5.82
C HIS A 157 1.42 11.10 7.14
N ILE A 158 2.05 10.67 8.24
CA ILE A 158 1.72 11.10 9.59
C ILE A 158 2.38 12.46 9.84
N ASP A 159 1.58 13.53 9.78
CA ASP A 159 2.02 14.89 10.02
C ASP A 159 1.84 15.25 11.50
N THR A 160 2.93 15.15 12.25
CA THR A 160 2.93 15.46 13.69
C THR A 160 2.86 16.96 13.98
N THR A 161 3.16 17.82 12.99
CA THR A 161 3.05 19.27 13.13
C THR A 161 1.60 19.70 13.03
N LEU A 162 0.90 19.20 12.00
CA LEU A 162 -0.53 19.47 11.80
C LEU A 162 -1.45 18.52 12.58
N LYS A 163 -0.89 17.53 13.29
CA LYS A 163 -1.63 16.52 14.06
C LYS A 163 -2.71 15.82 13.24
N GLN A 164 -2.34 15.38 12.04
CA GLN A 164 -3.22 14.66 11.11
C GLN A 164 -2.46 13.63 10.30
N VAL A 165 -3.17 12.67 9.72
CA VAL A 165 -2.62 11.75 8.72
C VAL A 165 -3.22 12.10 7.38
N ARG A 166 -2.37 12.48 6.42
CA ARG A 166 -2.76 12.62 5.01
C ARG A 166 -2.47 11.31 4.30
N PHE A 167 -3.34 10.90 3.38
CA PHE A 167 -3.09 9.71 2.59
C PHE A 167 -3.76 9.77 1.22
N GLU A 168 -3.28 8.93 0.32
CA GLU A 168 -3.79 8.78 -1.05
C GLU A 168 -3.68 7.32 -1.51
N LEU A 169 -4.55 6.94 -2.43
CA LEU A 169 -4.44 5.72 -3.21
C LEU A 169 -3.95 6.12 -4.60
N SER A 170 -2.72 5.73 -4.95
CA SER A 170 -2.05 6.25 -6.15
C SER A 170 -1.54 5.11 -7.02
N LEU A 171 -1.72 5.25 -8.33
CA LEU A 171 -1.20 4.33 -9.33
C LEU A 171 0.17 4.84 -9.80
N PRO A 172 1.28 4.14 -9.50
CA PRO A 172 2.60 4.55 -9.94
C PRO A 172 2.77 4.48 -11.46
N SER A 173 3.51 5.43 -12.01
CA SER A 173 3.94 5.46 -13.42
C SER A 173 5.46 5.51 -13.58
N GLY A 174 6.20 5.60 -12.48
CA GLY A 174 7.65 5.58 -12.53
C GLY A 174 8.31 5.58 -11.15
N MET A 175 9.58 5.20 -11.16
CA MET A 175 10.47 5.30 -10.02
C MET A 175 11.78 5.96 -10.41
N SER A 176 12.36 6.73 -9.50
CA SER A 176 13.68 7.31 -9.68
C SER A 176 14.54 7.14 -8.44
N GLY A 177 15.85 7.20 -8.63
CA GLY A 177 16.81 7.14 -7.53
C GLY A 177 18.25 7.13 -8.02
N SER A 178 19.17 7.35 -7.08
CA SER A 178 20.61 7.28 -7.29
C SER A 178 21.25 6.38 -6.24
N ASN A 179 22.36 5.71 -6.56
CA ASN A 179 23.13 4.88 -5.62
C ASN A 179 22.28 3.78 -4.94
N GLY A 180 21.42 3.10 -5.70
CA GLY A 180 20.54 2.04 -5.21
C GLY A 180 19.36 2.52 -4.33
N LYS A 181 19.19 3.83 -4.15
CA LYS A 181 18.12 4.42 -3.34
C LYS A 181 16.92 4.81 -4.20
N ILE A 182 16.22 3.81 -4.74
CA ILE A 182 15.06 4.00 -5.62
C ILE A 182 13.80 4.29 -4.82
N ARG A 183 12.98 5.23 -5.30
CA ARG A 183 11.69 5.63 -4.73
C ARG A 183 10.66 5.73 -5.85
N ILE A 184 9.42 5.37 -5.53
CA ILE A 184 8.29 5.76 -6.37
C ILE A 184 8.08 7.27 -6.20
N ASP A 185 8.06 7.97 -7.32
CA ASP A 185 7.94 9.43 -7.36
C ASP A 185 7.18 9.97 -8.56
N SER A 186 6.67 9.09 -9.43
CA SER A 186 5.82 9.43 -10.57
C SER A 186 4.55 8.59 -10.53
N TRP A 187 3.42 9.21 -10.86
CA TRP A 187 2.08 8.65 -10.70
C TRP A 187 1.25 8.93 -11.95
N ASP A 188 0.46 7.96 -12.39
CA ASP A 188 -0.54 8.16 -13.46
C ASP A 188 -1.86 8.67 -12.88
N GLN A 189 -2.23 8.18 -11.70
CA GLN A 189 -3.46 8.56 -10.99
C GLN A 189 -3.20 8.73 -9.50
N ARG A 190 -3.85 9.73 -8.90
CA ARG A 190 -3.85 9.99 -7.45
C ARG A 190 -5.26 10.23 -6.96
N ILE A 191 -5.75 9.34 -6.09
CA ILE A 191 -7.02 9.50 -5.37
C ILE A 191 -6.70 9.99 -3.96
N ILE A 192 -7.00 11.26 -3.69
CA ILE A 192 -6.66 11.94 -2.44
C ILE A 192 -7.84 11.86 -1.46
N PHE A 193 -7.56 11.42 -0.24
CA PHE A 193 -8.54 11.32 0.83
C PHE A 193 -8.47 12.53 1.76
N ASP A 194 -9.57 12.80 2.46
CA ASP A 194 -9.58 13.81 3.50
C ASP A 194 -8.57 13.43 4.61
N PRO A 195 -7.83 14.39 5.17
CA PRO A 195 -6.90 14.11 6.27
C PRO A 195 -7.65 13.56 7.49
N ILE A 196 -7.06 12.58 8.17
CA ILE A 196 -7.57 12.02 9.43
C ILE A 196 -6.92 12.75 10.61
N PRO A 197 -7.66 13.53 11.41
CA PRO A 197 -7.14 14.18 12.61
C PRO A 197 -6.62 13.20 13.66
N PHE A 198 -5.64 13.61 14.47
CA PHE A 198 -5.12 12.78 15.56
C PHE A 198 -6.14 12.49 16.66
N ASN A 199 -7.18 13.30 16.79
CA ASN A 199 -8.26 13.10 17.75
C ASN A 199 -9.41 12.26 17.17
N SER A 200 -9.30 11.73 15.95
CA SER A 200 -10.26 10.75 15.43
C SER A 200 -10.30 9.53 16.35
N GLU A 201 -11.50 9.20 16.81
CA GLU A 201 -11.74 8.00 17.60
C GLU A 201 -11.74 6.77 16.69
N VAL A 202 -11.12 5.70 17.16
CA VAL A 202 -11.18 4.40 16.52
C VAL A 202 -12.15 3.56 17.33
N THR A 203 -13.36 3.36 16.83
CA THR A 203 -14.34 2.48 17.50
C THR A 203 -13.76 1.07 17.54
N PRO A 204 -13.55 0.41 18.69
CA PRO A 204 -13.02 -0.94 18.73
C PRO A 204 -13.91 -1.90 17.94
N THR A 205 -13.35 -2.66 17.01
CA THR A 205 -14.03 -3.82 16.44
C THR A 205 -13.79 -5.01 17.35
N ASN A 206 -14.80 -5.87 17.52
CA ASN A 206 -14.57 -7.23 18.03
C ASN A 206 -13.71 -7.94 16.99
N LYS A 207 -12.38 -7.95 17.17
CA LYS A 207 -11.46 -8.68 16.30
C LYS A 207 -11.91 -10.15 16.28
N PRO A 208 -12.34 -10.71 15.14
CA PRO A 208 -12.56 -12.15 15.06
C PRO A 208 -11.21 -12.84 15.31
N GLU A 209 -11.21 -13.84 16.19
CA GLU A 209 -10.04 -14.69 16.38
C GLU A 209 -9.81 -15.49 15.09
N PHE A 210 -8.84 -15.05 14.27
CA PHE A 210 -8.30 -15.88 13.20
C PHE A 210 -7.47 -17.00 13.85
N ASN A 211 -8.14 -18.11 14.16
CA ASN A 211 -7.50 -19.33 14.62
C ASN A 211 -7.38 -20.28 13.42
N GLU A 212 -6.52 -19.95 12.45
CA GLU A 212 -6.10 -20.91 11.45
C GLU A 212 -4.98 -21.76 12.06
N ASP A 213 -5.29 -23.01 12.42
CA ASP A 213 -4.28 -24.03 12.71
C ASP A 213 -3.40 -24.18 11.46
N ILE A 214 -2.20 -23.60 11.50
CA ILE A 214 -1.25 -23.73 10.41
C ILE A 214 -0.71 -25.16 10.45
N SER A 215 -1.21 -26.02 9.56
CA SER A 215 -0.61 -27.35 9.36
C SER A 215 0.72 -27.18 8.61
N PHE A 216 1.81 -27.50 9.28
CA PHE A 216 3.12 -27.61 8.64
C PHE A 216 3.48 -29.09 8.49
N ASP A 217 3.57 -29.57 7.26
CA ASP A 217 4.20 -30.86 6.97
C ASP A 217 5.73 -30.70 7.07
N VAL A 218 6.27 -31.05 8.25
CA VAL A 218 7.71 -31.07 8.48
C VAL A 218 8.31 -32.31 7.80
N THR A 219 8.89 -32.13 6.62
CA THR A 219 9.77 -33.13 6.04
C THR A 219 11.18 -32.96 6.62
N LYS A 220 11.61 -33.96 7.40
CA LYS A 220 12.99 -34.03 7.90
C LYS A 220 13.95 -34.12 6.72
N LYS A 221 14.96 -33.26 6.71
CA LYS A 221 16.09 -33.36 5.79
C LYS A 221 16.87 -34.63 6.17
N VAL A 222 16.97 -35.58 5.25
CA VAL A 222 17.85 -36.75 5.40
C VAL A 222 19.27 -36.27 5.08
N GLU A 223 20.19 -36.45 6.03
CA GLU A 223 21.64 -36.28 5.84
C GLU A 223 22.22 -37.42 5.00
#